data_AF-A0A2W2FNB3-F1
#
_entry.id   AF-A0A2W2FNB3-F1
#
_cell.length_a   1.000
_cell.length_b   1.000
_cell.length_c   1.000
_cell.angle_alpha   90.00
_cell.angle_beta   90.00
_cell.angle_gamma   90.00
#
_symmetry.space_group_name_H-M   'P 1'
#
loop_
_entity.id
_entity.type
_entity.pdbx_description
1 polymer ?
#
loop_
_entity_poly.entity_id
_entity_poly.type
_entity_poly.pdbx_seq_one_letter_code
_entity_poly.pdbx_strand_id
1 'polypeptide(L)'
;MAEFDAPDRVVAAMVAFLDAGAEVARLAAAHPPPTEIAAGKATLTEDQRAQWRAAFAEERRLGEALRNDPWWAEVPPGQRLAAEAHVRGLAKTARSQRDAQAPEPQGR
;
A
#
# COMPACT_ATOMS: atom_id res chain seq x y z
N MET A 1 -15.82 2.94 -21.69
CA MET A 1 -15.02 2.44 -20.55
C MET A 1 -15.96 1.65 -19.68
N ALA A 2 -15.54 0.49 -19.14
CA ALA A 2 -16.35 -0.18 -18.13
C ALA A 2 -16.40 0.71 -16.89
N GLU A 3 -17.60 1.12 -16.51
CA GLU A 3 -17.85 1.85 -15.26
C GLU A 3 -17.90 0.80 -14.16
N PHE A 4 -16.82 0.69 -13.39
CA PHE A 4 -16.76 -0.24 -12.28
C PHE A 4 -17.33 0.44 -11.05
N ASP A 5 -18.44 -0.07 -10.52
CA ASP A 5 -18.98 0.38 -9.25
C ASP A 5 -18.28 -0.37 -8.11
N ALA A 6 -17.11 0.14 -7.71
CA ALA A 6 -16.29 -0.49 -6.69
C ALA A 6 -16.80 -0.11 -5.28
N PRO A 7 -17.10 -1.09 -4.41
CA PRO A 7 -17.54 -0.80 -3.05
C PRO A 7 -16.49 -0.02 -2.26
N ASP A 8 -16.95 0.88 -1.38
CA ASP A 8 -16.09 1.68 -0.51
C ASP A 8 -15.09 0.83 0.28
N ARG A 9 -15.49 -0.39 0.71
CA ARG A 9 -14.60 -1.33 1.40
C ARG A 9 -13.39 -1.77 0.56
N VAL A 10 -13.58 -1.93 -0.76
CA VAL A 10 -12.51 -2.34 -1.69
C VAL A 10 -11.58 -1.16 -1.96
N VAL A 11 -12.14 0.04 -2.11
CA VAL A 11 -11.37 1.28 -2.23
C VAL A 11 -10.55 1.54 -0.97
N ALA A 12 -11.16 1.40 0.21
CA ALA A 12 -10.48 1.54 1.50
C ALA A 12 -9.38 0.49 1.71
N ALA A 13 -9.62 -0.77 1.32
CA ALA A 13 -8.60 -1.82 1.35
C ALA A 13 -7.42 -1.49 0.40
N MET A 14 -7.70 -0.93 -0.78
CA MET A 14 -6.67 -0.46 -1.70
C MET A 14 -5.90 0.74 -1.12
N VAL A 15 -6.55 1.69 -0.44
CA VAL A 15 -5.86 2.78 0.27
C VAL A 15 -4.91 2.21 1.32
N ALA A 16 -5.39 1.30 2.18
CA ALA A 16 -4.57 0.68 3.21
C ALA A 16 -3.37 -0.07 2.61
N PHE A 17 -3.58 -0.81 1.52
CA PHE A 17 -2.52 -1.51 0.80
C PHE A 17 -1.46 -0.53 0.23
N LEU A 18 -1.89 0.58 -0.37
CA LEU A 18 -0.98 1.62 -0.88
C LEU A 18 -0.22 2.34 0.24
N ASP A 19 -0.82 2.51 1.41
CA ASP A 19 -0.18 3.08 2.58
C ASP A 19 0.88 2.14 3.15
N ALA A 20 0.58 0.84 3.26
CA ALA A 20 1.56 -0.17 3.68
C ALA A 20 2.74 -0.29 2.70
N GLY A 21 2.47 -0.26 1.39
CA GLY A 21 3.54 -0.24 0.38
C GLY A 21 4.40 1.03 0.45
N ALA A 22 3.79 2.18 0.77
CA ALA A 22 4.56 3.42 0.99
C ALA A 22 5.44 3.34 2.24
N GLU A 23 4.97 2.67 3.30
CA GLU A 23 5.77 2.43 4.50
C GLU A 23 6.95 1.49 4.23
N VAL A 24 6.74 0.41 3.49
CA VAL A 24 7.83 -0.48 3.03
C VAL A 24 8.85 0.31 2.20
N ALA A 25 8.39 1.15 1.26
CA ALA A 25 9.28 2.00 0.47
C ALA A 25 10.03 3.03 1.32
N ARG A 26 9.39 3.60 2.34
CA ARG A 26 10.02 4.53 3.29
C ARG A 26 11.13 3.83 4.08
N LEU A 27 10.87 2.63 4.60
CA LEU A 27 11.89 1.81 5.27
C LEU A 27 13.03 1.49 4.29
N ALA A 28 12.73 1.08 3.06
CA ALA A 28 13.74 0.84 2.03
C ALA A 28 14.66 2.04 1.79
N ALA A 29 14.12 3.25 1.77
CA ALA A 29 14.89 4.48 1.62
C ALA A 29 15.66 4.90 2.89
N ALA A 30 15.16 4.56 4.08
CA ALA A 30 15.76 4.91 5.36
C ALA A 30 16.91 3.97 5.77
N HIS A 31 17.13 2.89 5.03
CA HIS A 31 18.07 1.83 5.38
C HIS A 31 19.16 1.66 4.33
N PRO A 32 20.33 1.13 4.73
CA PRO A 32 21.42 0.86 3.80
C PRO A 32 20.95 -0.06 2.67
N PRO A 33 21.41 0.16 1.42
CA PRO A 33 21.02 -0.66 0.30
C PRO A 33 21.39 -2.14 0.54
N PRO A 34 20.59 -3.10 0.03
CA PRO A 34 20.83 -4.53 0.23
C PRO A 34 22.23 -4.98 -0.19
N THR A 35 22.83 -4.31 -1.18
CA THR A 35 24.18 -4.57 -1.68
C THR A 35 25.26 -4.23 -0.65
N GLU A 36 25.08 -3.15 0.13
CA GLU A 36 26.02 -2.78 1.21
C GLU A 36 25.88 -3.70 2.42
N ILE A 37 24.66 -4.15 2.71
CA ILE A 37 24.40 -5.15 3.74
C ILE A 37 25.05 -6.50 3.36
N ALA A 38 24.85 -6.96 2.12
CA ALA A 38 25.43 -8.20 1.62
C ALA A 38 26.96 -8.16 1.54
N ALA A 39 27.54 -6.99 1.27
CA ALA A 39 28.98 -6.77 1.29
C ALA A 39 29.57 -6.64 2.72
N GLY A 40 28.74 -6.70 3.77
CA GLY A 40 29.15 -6.53 5.17
C GLY A 40 29.56 -5.09 5.53
N LYS A 41 29.28 -4.11 4.67
CA LYS A 41 29.62 -2.69 4.88
C LYS A 41 28.61 -1.97 5.78
N ALA A 42 27.40 -2.52 5.88
CA ALA A 42 26.35 -2.03 6.75
C ALA A 42 25.63 -3.20 7.42
N THR A 43 24.99 -2.94 8.56
CA THR A 43 24.20 -3.94 9.26
C THR A 43 22.93 -3.30 9.78
N LEU A 44 21.79 -3.95 9.56
CA LEU A 44 20.54 -3.59 10.21
C LEU A 44 20.59 -4.04 11.67
N THR A 45 20.17 -3.18 12.57
CA THR A 45 19.85 -3.56 13.95
C THR A 45 18.68 -4.54 13.98
N GLU A 46 18.54 -5.30 15.06
CA GLU A 46 17.42 -6.25 15.18
C GLU A 46 16.06 -5.53 15.16
N ASP A 47 15.98 -4.33 15.74
CA ASP A 47 14.78 -3.48 15.69
C ASP A 47 14.42 -3.09 14.27
N GLN A 48 15.40 -2.68 13.46
CA GLN A 48 15.17 -2.36 12.04
C GLN A 48 14.70 -3.59 11.27
N ARG A 49 15.29 -4.77 11.52
CA ARG A 49 14.83 -6.03 10.90
C ARG A 49 13.41 -6.39 11.35
N ALA A 50 13.06 -6.16 12.60
CA ALA A 50 11.72 -6.38 13.12
C ALA A 50 10.70 -5.45 12.45
N GLN A 51 11.03 -4.16 12.31
CA GLN A 51 10.20 -3.17 11.61
C GLN A 51 9.96 -3.55 10.15
N TRP A 52 11.01 -3.92 9.41
CA TRP A 52 10.89 -4.43 8.04
C TRP A 52 9.99 -5.64 7.93
N ARG A 53 10.18 -6.64 8.79
CA ARG A 53 9.35 -7.85 8.80
C ARG A 53 7.88 -7.52 9.06
N ALA A 54 7.61 -6.63 10.02
CA ALA A 54 6.25 -6.20 10.34
C ALA A 54 5.60 -5.45 9.17
N ALA A 55 6.32 -4.51 8.54
CA ALA A 55 5.82 -3.73 7.40
C ALA A 55 5.49 -4.64 6.20
N PHE A 56 6.38 -5.57 5.85
CA PHE A 56 6.12 -6.54 4.79
C PHE A 56 4.98 -7.50 5.12
N ALA A 57 4.89 -7.97 6.36
CA ALA A 57 3.80 -8.83 6.80
C ALA A 57 2.45 -8.11 6.67
N GLU A 58 2.41 -6.83 7.03
CA GLU A 58 1.21 -6.01 6.92
C GLU A 58 0.83 -5.72 5.46
N GLU A 59 1.77 -5.30 4.62
CA GLU A 59 1.54 -5.11 3.17
C GLU A 59 0.98 -6.38 2.54
N ARG A 60 1.58 -7.53 2.87
CA ARG A 60 1.13 -8.84 2.38
C ARG A 60 -0.28 -9.17 2.87
N ARG A 61 -0.56 -9.00 4.17
CA ARG A 61 -1.88 -9.26 4.78
C ARG A 61 -2.96 -8.42 4.10
N LEU A 62 -2.70 -7.13 3.90
CA LEU A 62 -3.62 -6.20 3.23
C LEU A 62 -3.81 -6.56 1.75
N GLY A 63 -2.73 -6.92 1.06
CA GLY A 63 -2.81 -7.37 -0.33
C GLY A 63 -3.60 -8.67 -0.50
N GLU A 64 -3.46 -9.62 0.43
CA GLU A 64 -4.26 -10.84 0.46
C GLU A 64 -5.74 -10.55 0.74
N ALA A 65 -6.04 -9.73 1.75
CA ALA A 65 -7.41 -9.32 2.07
C ALA A 65 -8.08 -8.61 0.87
N LEU A 66 -7.37 -7.69 0.23
CA LEU A 66 -7.84 -6.99 -0.96
C LEU A 66 -8.10 -7.98 -2.10
N ARG A 67 -7.15 -8.85 -2.44
CA ARG A 67 -7.30 -9.79 -3.57
C ARG A 67 -8.43 -10.81 -3.37
N ASN A 68 -8.70 -11.18 -2.11
CA ASN A 68 -9.71 -12.16 -1.75
C ASN A 68 -11.09 -11.53 -1.46
N ASP A 69 -11.26 -10.21 -1.61
CA ASP A 69 -12.59 -9.58 -1.45
C ASP A 69 -13.59 -10.17 -2.46
N PRO A 70 -14.80 -10.60 -2.04
CA PRO A 70 -15.78 -11.22 -2.92
C PRO A 70 -16.20 -10.39 -4.13
N TRP A 71 -16.15 -9.05 -4.04
CA TRP A 71 -16.55 -8.16 -5.15
C TRP A 71 -15.76 -8.45 -6.43
N TRP A 72 -14.54 -8.91 -6.29
CA TRP A 72 -13.69 -9.29 -7.40
C TRP A 72 -14.23 -10.44 -8.27
N ALA A 73 -15.07 -11.31 -7.71
CA ALA A 73 -15.74 -12.37 -8.46
C ALA A 73 -16.90 -11.83 -9.31
N GLU A 74 -17.40 -10.63 -9.00
CA GLU A 74 -18.47 -9.96 -9.73
C GLU A 74 -17.93 -9.19 -10.96
N VAL A 75 -16.61 -8.96 -11.01
CA VAL A 75 -15.96 -8.31 -12.15
C VAL A 75 -15.96 -9.24 -13.37
N PRO A 76 -16.41 -8.78 -14.55
CA PRO A 76 -16.44 -9.59 -15.76
C PRO A 76 -15.06 -10.19 -16.11
N PRO A 77 -15.01 -11.44 -16.62
CA PRO A 77 -13.77 -12.05 -17.10
C PRO A 77 -13.06 -11.16 -18.12
N GLY A 78 -11.73 -11.05 -18.01
CA GLY A 78 -10.91 -10.19 -18.87
C GLY A 78 -10.93 -8.71 -18.51
N GLN A 79 -11.78 -8.25 -17.59
CA GLN A 79 -11.82 -6.85 -17.16
C GLN A 79 -11.11 -6.60 -15.82
N ARG A 80 -10.55 -7.65 -15.22
CA ARG A 80 -9.89 -7.59 -13.92
C ARG A 80 -8.85 -6.47 -13.81
N LEU A 81 -7.96 -6.36 -14.79
CA LEU A 81 -6.89 -5.36 -14.79
C LEU A 81 -7.45 -3.92 -14.86
N ALA A 82 -8.51 -3.72 -15.65
CA ALA A 82 -9.16 -2.42 -15.76
C ALA A 82 -9.90 -2.04 -14.46
N ALA A 83 -10.55 -3.01 -13.81
CA ALA A 83 -11.16 -2.82 -12.50
C ALA A 83 -10.10 -2.46 -11.43
N GLU A 84 -8.98 -3.18 -11.39
CA GLU A 84 -7.87 -2.86 -10.49
C GLU A 84 -7.28 -1.46 -10.73
N ALA A 85 -7.10 -1.07 -11.99
CA ALA A 85 -6.64 0.27 -12.33
C ALA A 85 -7.63 1.35 -11.86
N HIS A 86 -8.93 1.09 -12.01
CA HIS A 86 -10.00 1.98 -11.54
C HIS A 86 -9.99 2.13 -10.00
N VAL A 87 -10.02 1.02 -9.26
CA VAL A 87 -9.95 1.02 -7.78
C VAL A 87 -8.68 1.72 -7.30
N ARG A 88 -7.53 1.46 -7.95
CA ARG A 88 -6.27 2.14 -7.63
C ARG A 88 -6.34 3.64 -7.87
N GLY A 89 -7.02 4.07 -8.94
CA GLY A 89 -7.29 5.49 -9.21
C GLY A 89 -8.12 6.14 -8.10
N LEU A 90 -9.24 5.51 -7.71
CA LEU A 90 -10.09 5.96 -6.60
C LEU A 90 -9.30 6.07 -5.29
N ALA A 91 -8.52 5.04 -4.96
CA ALA A 91 -7.72 5.00 -3.74
C ALA A 91 -6.66 6.12 -3.69
N LYS A 92 -6.00 6.42 -4.82
CA LYS A 92 -5.06 7.55 -4.90
C LYS A 92 -5.76 8.88 -4.65
N THR A 93 -6.92 9.09 -5.27
CA THR A 93 -7.72 10.30 -5.05
C THR A 93 -8.14 10.43 -3.58
N ALA A 94 -8.66 9.36 -2.98
CA ALA A 94 -9.06 9.33 -1.57
C ALA A 94 -7.88 9.65 -0.64
N ARG A 95 -6.69 9.10 -0.92
CA ARG A 95 -5.47 9.41 -0.17
C ARG A 95 -5.06 10.87 -0.31
N SER A 96 -5.04 11.42 -1.52
CA SER A 96 -4.73 12.84 -1.74
C SER A 96 -5.72 13.77 -1.03
N GLN A 97 -7.00 13.42 -1.02
CA GLN A 97 -8.01 14.17 -0.27
C GLN A 97 -7.79 14.10 1.23
N ARG A 98 -7.44 12.92 1.78
CA ARG A 98 -7.10 12.74 3.19
C ARG A 98 -5.89 13.60 3.57
N ASP A 99 -4.86 13.58 2.75
CA ASP A 99 -3.61 14.34 3.00
C ASP A 99 -3.85 15.85 2.92
N ALA A 100 -4.73 16.32 2.02
CA ALA A 100 -5.12 17.74 1.92
C ALA A 100 -6.02 18.22 3.08
N GLN A 101 -6.71 17.30 3.76
CA GLN A 101 -7.60 17.58 4.90
C GLN A 101 -6.89 17.45 6.26
N ALA A 102 -5.68 16.88 6.29
CA ALA A 102 -4.88 16.84 7.51
C ALA A 102 -4.42 18.29 7.84
N PRO A 103 -4.90 18.91 8.94
CA PRO A 103 -4.46 20.25 9.29
C PRO A 103 -2.96 20.23 9.56
N GLU A 104 -2.22 21.18 8.97
CA GLU A 104 -0.84 21.43 9.35
C GLU A 104 -0.78 21.58 10.88
N PRO A 105 0.17 20.92 11.59
CA PRO A 105 0.39 21.23 12.98
C PRO A 105 0.82 22.69 13.05
N GLN A 106 -0.11 23.58 13.41
CA GLN A 106 0.17 24.98 13.63
C GLN A 106 1.15 25.05 14.80
N GLY A 107 2.43 25.21 14.48
CA GLY A 107 3.46 25.58 15.44
C GLY A 107 3.15 26.96 15.99
N ARG A 108 2.91 27.03 17.31
CA ARG A 108 3.20 28.18 18.15
C ARG A 108 3.86 27.71 19.42
#